data_AF-Q8TN34-F1
#
_entry.id   AF-Q8TN34-F1
#
_cell.length_a   1.000
_cell.length_b   1.000
_cell.length_c   1.000
_cell.angle_alpha   90.00
_cell.angle_beta   90.00
_cell.angle_gamma   90.00
#
_symmetry.space_group_name_H-M   'P 1'
#
loop_
_entity.id
_entity.type
_entity.pdbx_description
1 polymer ?
#
loop_
_entity_poly.entity_id
_entity_poly.type
_entity_poly.pdbx_seq_one_letter_code
_entity_poly.pdbx_strand_id
1 'polypeptide(L)'
;MSFVGAAKANQTEELLDVPLSKYECLYKNSKGNKIFGYGTKHQFCGTEYTTVITYNEGTYKLQKSPYETNKSRIIDSLEEFRKRLESSKGKERNRSSVEHDLEGIILKKYSSIIKYEIIDALEGKKKPQLKFWIDEENEKKCERTFGKNILFTDKHKWQTKEIVKTYSSKNLVEDDFKLLNDHLLVPTCLFL
;
A
#
# COMPACT_ATOMS: atom_id res chain seq x y z
N MET A 1 13.29 27.09 6.62
CA MET A 1 13.90 25.74 6.76
C MET A 1 13.44 24.93 5.57
N SER A 2 14.34 24.56 4.66
CA SER A 2 13.92 23.87 3.43
C SER A 2 13.86 22.36 3.59
N PHE A 3 12.81 21.74 3.07
CA PHE A 3 12.61 20.29 3.20
C PHE A 3 11.99 19.68 1.94
N VAL A 4 12.14 18.37 1.78
CA VAL A 4 11.35 17.56 0.84
C VAL A 4 10.75 16.41 1.64
N GLY A 5 9.43 16.37 1.72
CA GLY A 5 8.67 15.36 2.45
C GLY A 5 7.84 14.48 1.52
N ALA A 6 7.27 13.40 2.08
CA ALA A 6 6.29 12.56 1.40
C ALA A 6 4.97 12.55 2.18
N ALA A 7 3.86 12.66 1.46
CA ALA A 7 2.52 12.62 2.02
C ALA A 7 1.94 11.19 1.98
N LYS A 8 1.06 10.88 2.93
CA LYS A 8 0.33 9.61 2.92
C LYS A 8 -0.81 9.65 1.90
N ALA A 9 -1.10 8.51 1.28
CA ALA A 9 -2.16 8.36 0.29
C ALA A 9 -3.53 8.89 0.77
N ASN A 10 -3.88 8.64 2.04
CA ASN A 10 -5.16 9.08 2.63
C ASN A 10 -5.28 10.60 2.81
N GLN A 11 -4.20 11.36 2.65
CA GLN A 11 -4.23 12.82 2.71
C GLN A 11 -4.36 13.45 1.31
N THR A 12 -4.31 12.64 0.26
CA THR A 12 -4.02 13.09 -1.11
C THR A 12 -4.69 12.21 -2.17
N GLU A 13 -5.92 11.75 -1.90
CA GLU A 13 -6.62 10.81 -2.79
C GLU A 13 -6.82 11.39 -4.20
N GLU A 14 -7.13 12.69 -4.28
CA GLU A 14 -7.31 13.41 -5.55
C GLU A 14 -6.02 13.49 -6.38
N LEU A 15 -4.85 13.52 -5.74
CA LEU A 15 -3.56 13.51 -6.44
C LEU A 15 -3.23 12.12 -7.00
N LEU A 16 -3.77 11.06 -6.41
CA LEU A 16 -3.59 9.68 -6.88
C LEU A 16 -4.41 9.38 -8.14
N ASP A 17 -5.44 10.16 -8.44
CA ASP A 17 -6.26 10.01 -9.64
C ASP A 17 -5.65 10.63 -10.90
N VAL A 18 -4.55 11.38 -10.78
CA VAL A 18 -3.86 11.95 -11.94
C VAL A 18 -3.37 10.81 -12.87
N PRO A 19 -3.80 10.78 -14.15
CA PRO A 19 -3.47 9.72 -15.08
C PRO A 19 -2.00 9.78 -15.49
N LEU A 20 -1.37 8.61 -15.73
CA LEU A 20 0.03 8.50 -16.11
C LEU A 20 0.38 9.21 -17.42
N SER A 21 -0.59 9.48 -18.29
CA SER A 21 -0.41 10.27 -19.53
C SER A 21 0.01 11.72 -19.28
N LYS A 22 -0.25 12.26 -18.08
CA LYS A 22 0.22 13.60 -17.67
C LYS A 22 1.64 13.60 -17.10
N TYR A 23 2.24 12.43 -16.91
CA TYR A 23 3.53 12.31 -16.25
C TYR A 23 4.65 12.35 -17.28
N GLU A 24 5.76 12.99 -16.91
CA GLU A 24 6.95 13.06 -17.72
C GLU A 24 8.02 12.11 -17.18
N CYS A 25 8.82 11.53 -18.08
CA CYS A 25 9.96 10.70 -17.68
C CYS A 25 11.09 11.61 -17.16
N LEU A 26 11.35 11.57 -15.85
CA LEU A 26 12.33 12.45 -15.20
C LEU A 26 13.76 11.93 -15.33
N TYR A 27 13.95 10.63 -15.08
CA TYR A 27 15.24 9.93 -15.19
C TYR A 27 15.07 8.41 -15.12
N LYS A 28 16.15 7.68 -15.40
CA LYS A 28 16.28 6.23 -15.15
C LYS A 28 17.15 6.05 -13.90
N ASN A 29 16.71 5.23 -12.95
CA ASN A 29 17.49 4.95 -11.75
C ASN A 29 18.62 3.93 -12.02
N SER A 30 19.47 3.66 -11.03
CA SER A 30 20.60 2.71 -11.15
C SER A 30 20.16 1.28 -11.49
N LYS A 31 18.95 0.88 -11.06
CA LYS A 31 18.33 -0.42 -11.38
C LYS A 31 17.69 -0.47 -12.78
N GLY A 32 17.80 0.62 -13.53
CA GLY A 32 17.25 0.72 -14.87
C GLY A 32 15.75 1.02 -14.96
N ASN A 33 15.08 1.30 -13.85
CA ASN A 33 13.66 1.65 -13.84
C ASN A 33 13.48 3.12 -14.22
N LYS A 34 12.51 3.40 -15.09
CA LYS A 34 12.10 4.77 -15.41
C LYS A 34 11.31 5.35 -14.23
N ILE A 35 11.70 6.55 -13.83
CA ILE A 35 11.01 7.34 -12.81
C ILE A 35 10.27 8.46 -13.51
N PHE A 36 8.96 8.45 -13.36
CA PHE A 36 8.07 9.46 -13.91
C PHE A 36 7.64 10.43 -12.82
N GLY A 37 7.25 11.65 -13.21
CA GLY A 37 6.63 12.57 -12.28
C GLY A 37 5.75 13.61 -12.94
N TYR A 38 4.82 14.12 -12.13
CA TYR A 38 3.90 15.19 -12.47
C TYR A 38 4.00 16.25 -11.38
N GLY A 39 4.48 17.44 -11.75
CA GLY A 39 4.60 18.59 -10.85
C GLY A 39 3.29 19.38 -10.76
N THR A 40 2.92 19.79 -9.56
CA THR A 40 1.71 20.58 -9.27
C THR A 40 1.91 21.42 -8.00
N LYS A 41 0.87 22.14 -7.60
CA LYS A 41 0.73 22.78 -6.29
C LYS A 41 -0.36 22.06 -5.50
N HIS A 42 -0.15 21.89 -4.21
CA HIS A 42 -1.16 21.30 -3.34
C HIS A 42 -1.07 21.87 -1.92
N GLN A 43 -2.22 21.96 -1.25
CA GLN A 43 -2.31 22.52 0.08
C GLN A 43 -2.22 21.41 1.14
N PHE A 44 -1.20 21.47 1.98
CA PHE A 44 -1.07 20.60 3.14
C PHE A 44 -1.22 21.43 4.41
N CYS A 45 -2.17 21.05 5.29
CA CYS A 45 -2.43 21.73 6.57
C CYS A 45 -2.59 23.26 6.43
N GLY A 46 -3.31 23.72 5.40
CA GLY A 46 -3.56 25.15 5.17
C GLY A 46 -2.44 25.89 4.42
N THR A 47 -1.30 25.26 4.15
CA THR A 47 -0.18 25.89 3.44
C THR A 47 0.02 25.27 2.06
N GLU A 48 0.20 26.08 1.03
CA GLU A 48 0.50 25.60 -0.33
C GLU A 48 1.96 25.19 -0.47
N TYR A 49 2.19 24.02 -1.06
CA TYR A 49 3.53 23.49 -1.34
C TYR A 49 3.69 23.18 -2.83
N THR A 50 4.95 23.15 -3.28
CA THR A 50 5.26 22.49 -4.55
C THR A 50 5.18 20.99 -4.33
N THR A 51 4.38 20.32 -5.15
CA THR A 51 4.06 18.91 -4.99
C THR A 51 4.40 18.16 -6.26
N VAL A 52 4.95 16.96 -6.12
CA VAL A 52 5.27 16.08 -7.24
C VAL A 52 4.66 14.72 -6.96
N ILE A 53 3.74 14.28 -7.81
CA ILE A 53 3.37 12.86 -7.81
C ILE A 53 4.39 12.13 -8.67
N THR A 54 5.00 11.12 -8.10
CA THR A 54 5.98 10.26 -8.77
C THR A 54 5.34 8.94 -9.15
N TYR A 55 5.86 8.30 -10.19
CA TYR A 55 5.51 6.93 -10.54
C TYR A 55 6.77 6.13 -10.88
N ASN A 56 6.94 4.99 -10.21
CA ASN A 56 8.01 4.04 -10.43
C ASN A 56 7.42 2.68 -10.82
N GLU A 57 7.61 2.30 -12.08
CA GLU A 57 7.10 1.04 -12.64
C GLU A 57 7.65 -0.20 -11.90
N GLY A 58 8.90 -0.15 -11.44
CA GLY A 58 9.49 -1.23 -10.65
C GLY A 58 8.76 -1.41 -9.31
N THR A 59 8.48 -0.30 -8.62
CA THR A 59 7.72 -0.32 -7.36
C THR A 59 6.28 -0.78 -7.58
N TYR A 60 5.63 -0.35 -8.67
CA TYR A 60 4.31 -0.83 -9.04
C TYR A 60 4.26 -2.37 -9.13
N LYS A 61 5.20 -2.98 -9.87
CA LYS A 61 5.27 -4.44 -10.02
C LYS A 61 5.50 -5.15 -8.69
N LEU A 62 6.40 -4.62 -7.87
CA LEU A 62 6.71 -5.15 -6.54
C LEU A 62 5.54 -5.06 -5.55
N GLN A 63 4.61 -4.12 -5.75
CA GLN A 63 3.41 -4.02 -4.92
C GLN A 63 2.28 -4.87 -5.48
N LYS A 64 2.01 -4.79 -6.80
CA LYS A 64 0.86 -5.44 -7.42
C LYS A 64 0.94 -6.96 -7.38
N SER A 65 2.08 -7.57 -7.74
CA SER A 65 2.17 -9.03 -7.80
C SER A 65 1.95 -9.72 -6.45
N PRO A 66 2.62 -9.29 -5.35
CA PRO A 66 2.33 -9.82 -4.01
C PRO A 66 0.92 -9.48 -3.52
N TYR A 67 0.36 -8.34 -3.92
CA TYR A 67 -1.02 -7.98 -3.57
C TYR A 67 -2.02 -8.98 -4.15
N GLU A 68 -1.95 -9.26 -5.46
CA GLU A 68 -2.83 -10.22 -6.13
C GLU A 68 -2.66 -11.65 -5.58
N THR A 69 -1.40 -12.07 -5.41
CA THR A 69 -1.09 -13.42 -4.89
C THR A 69 -1.68 -13.62 -3.49
N ASN A 70 -1.52 -12.65 -2.60
CA ASN A 70 -2.07 -12.74 -1.24
C ASN A 70 -3.59 -12.62 -1.24
N LYS A 71 -4.18 -11.76 -2.09
CA LYS A 71 -5.63 -11.65 -2.25
C LYS A 71 -6.24 -13.00 -2.65
N SER A 72 -5.66 -13.66 -3.67
CA SER A 72 -6.09 -14.99 -4.10
C SER A 72 -6.06 -16.00 -2.95
N ARG A 73 -4.97 -16.06 -2.19
CA ARG A 73 -4.85 -16.98 -1.05
C ARG A 73 -5.91 -16.74 0.03
N ILE A 74 -6.25 -15.47 0.29
CA ILE A 74 -7.30 -15.11 1.24
C ILE A 74 -8.65 -15.58 0.71
N ILE A 75 -8.95 -15.35 -0.57
CA ILE A 75 -10.19 -15.81 -1.22
C ILE A 75 -10.31 -17.33 -1.16
N ASP A 76 -9.24 -18.07 -1.48
CA ASP A 76 -9.22 -19.53 -1.41
C ASP A 76 -9.50 -20.01 0.02
N SER A 77 -8.87 -19.37 1.01
CA SER A 77 -9.09 -19.66 2.44
C SER A 77 -10.53 -19.36 2.89
N LEU A 78 -11.14 -18.29 2.37
CA LEU A 78 -12.53 -17.92 2.64
C LEU A 78 -13.52 -18.90 2.00
N GLU A 79 -13.25 -19.36 0.77
CA GLU A 79 -14.05 -20.38 0.09
C GLU A 79 -14.00 -21.71 0.84
N GLU A 80 -12.80 -22.15 1.27
CA GLU A 80 -12.67 -23.33 2.12
C GLU A 80 -13.41 -23.16 3.44
N PHE A 81 -13.30 -21.99 4.08
CA PHE A 81 -13.99 -21.73 5.33
C PHE A 81 -15.51 -21.74 5.16
N ARG A 82 -16.02 -21.11 4.10
CA ARG A 82 -17.43 -21.12 3.72
C ARG A 82 -17.94 -22.55 3.53
N LYS A 83 -17.22 -23.39 2.78
CA LYS A 83 -17.58 -24.82 2.61
C LYS A 83 -17.64 -25.57 3.94
N ARG A 84 -16.74 -25.28 4.88
CA ARG A 84 -16.78 -25.86 6.24
C ARG A 84 -18.01 -25.41 7.02
N LEU A 85 -18.47 -24.17 6.85
CA LEU A 85 -19.68 -23.65 7.48
C LEU A 85 -20.96 -24.23 6.86
N GLU A 86 -20.97 -24.45 5.55
CA GLU A 86 -22.10 -25.06 4.83
C GLU A 86 -22.23 -26.57 5.08
N SER A 87 -21.16 -27.23 5.50
CA SER A 87 -21.18 -28.65 5.86
C SER A 87 -22.00 -28.93 7.13
N SER A 88 -22.82 -29.99 7.10
CA SER A 88 -23.54 -30.51 8.28
C SER A 88 -22.64 -31.17 9.33
N LYS A 89 -21.38 -31.47 8.99
CA LYS A 89 -20.40 -32.12 9.89
C LYS A 89 -19.71 -31.10 10.79
N GLY A 90 -19.35 -31.50 12.01
CA GLY A 90 -18.56 -30.68 12.94
C GLY A 90 -19.40 -29.99 14.02
N LYS A 91 -18.72 -29.15 14.81
CA LYS A 91 -19.31 -28.48 15.97
C LYS A 91 -20.26 -27.35 15.55
N GLU A 92 -21.20 -27.05 16.43
CA GLU A 92 -22.00 -25.84 16.36
C GLU A 92 -21.10 -24.60 16.45
N ARG A 93 -21.51 -23.54 15.76
CA ARG A 93 -20.76 -22.29 15.66
C ARG A 93 -21.70 -21.13 15.89
N ASN A 94 -21.22 -20.09 16.57
CA ASN A 94 -21.92 -18.82 16.71
C ASN A 94 -21.21 -17.73 15.89
N ARG A 95 -21.85 -16.57 15.74
CA ARG A 95 -21.29 -15.41 15.02
C ARG A 95 -19.88 -15.06 15.51
N SER A 96 -19.69 -14.87 16.81
CA SER A 96 -18.41 -14.43 17.38
C SER A 96 -17.25 -15.38 17.07
N SER A 97 -17.50 -16.69 17.11
CA SER A 97 -16.48 -17.67 16.75
C SER A 97 -16.16 -17.65 15.26
N VAL A 98 -17.14 -17.37 14.39
CA VAL A 98 -16.91 -17.19 12.94
C VAL A 98 -16.12 -15.90 12.68
N GLU A 99 -16.46 -14.79 13.35
CA GLU A 99 -15.73 -13.52 13.24
C GLU A 99 -14.25 -13.68 13.61
N HIS A 100 -13.96 -14.38 14.71
CA HIS A 100 -12.58 -14.62 15.12
C HIS A 100 -11.74 -15.38 14.08
N ASP A 101 -12.33 -16.41 13.44
CA ASP A 101 -11.64 -17.12 12.36
C ASP A 101 -11.45 -16.22 11.13
N LEU A 102 -12.42 -15.35 10.81
CA LEU A 102 -12.31 -14.38 9.72
C LEU A 102 -11.22 -13.34 9.96
N GLU A 103 -11.01 -12.89 11.20
CA GLU A 103 -9.89 -12.00 11.55
C GLU A 103 -8.52 -12.66 11.31
N GLY A 104 -8.44 -13.98 11.49
CA GLY A 104 -7.25 -14.77 11.16
C GLY A 104 -7.03 -14.96 9.66
N ILE A 105 -8.11 -15.03 8.88
CA ILE A 105 -8.05 -15.22 7.42
C ILE A 105 -7.82 -13.89 6.68
N ILE A 106 -8.58 -12.85 7.04
CA ILE A 106 -8.57 -11.54 6.38
C ILE A 106 -7.53 -10.65 7.06
N LEU A 107 -6.34 -10.58 6.46
CA LEU A 107 -5.28 -9.70 6.96
C LEU A 107 -5.78 -8.24 7.01
N LYS A 108 -5.37 -7.49 8.04
CA LYS A 108 -5.77 -6.09 8.27
C LYS A 108 -5.68 -5.20 7.02
N LYS A 109 -4.65 -5.39 6.18
CA LYS A 109 -4.45 -4.63 4.93
C LYS A 109 -5.52 -4.86 3.84
N TYR A 110 -6.28 -5.94 3.92
CA TYR A 110 -7.39 -6.26 3.01
C TYR A 110 -8.77 -5.99 3.62
N SER A 111 -8.88 -5.56 4.88
CA SER A 111 -10.17 -5.33 5.56
C SER A 111 -11.05 -4.26 4.89
N SER A 112 -10.44 -3.30 4.18
CA SER A 112 -11.18 -2.32 3.36
C SER A 112 -11.67 -2.89 2.04
N ILE A 113 -11.05 -3.98 1.55
CA ILE A 113 -11.27 -4.54 0.21
C ILE A 113 -12.14 -5.80 0.26
N ILE A 114 -11.88 -6.70 1.19
CA ILE A 114 -12.64 -7.95 1.33
C ILE A 114 -13.67 -7.75 2.44
N LYS A 115 -14.94 -7.75 2.04
CA LYS A 115 -16.08 -7.57 2.92
C LYS A 115 -16.78 -8.90 3.13
N TYR A 116 -17.47 -9.02 4.25
CA TYR A 116 -18.22 -10.22 4.57
C TYR A 116 -19.50 -9.88 5.34
N GLU A 117 -20.44 -10.83 5.29
CA GLU A 117 -21.67 -10.83 6.06
C GLU A 117 -21.82 -12.22 6.69
N ILE A 118 -22.13 -12.24 7.99
CA ILE A 118 -22.46 -13.46 8.74
C ILE A 118 -23.94 -13.46 9.01
N ILE A 119 -24.64 -14.41 8.40
CA ILE A 119 -26.05 -14.65 8.60
C ILE A 119 -26.18 -15.74 9.66
N ASP A 120 -26.82 -15.43 10.78
CA ASP A 120 -26.96 -16.37 11.90
C ASP A 120 -27.62 -17.68 11.46
N ALA A 121 -27.34 -18.74 12.23
CA ALA A 121 -27.89 -20.05 11.94
C ALA A 121 -29.43 -20.00 11.96
N LEU A 122 -30.04 -20.44 10.86
CA LEU A 122 -31.50 -20.63 10.80
C LEU A 122 -31.91 -21.78 11.72
N GLU A 123 -33.17 -21.78 12.14
CA GLU A 123 -33.74 -22.85 12.97
C GLU A 123 -33.48 -24.23 12.34
N GLY A 124 -32.93 -25.16 13.12
CA GLY A 124 -32.51 -26.48 12.66
C GLY A 124 -31.12 -26.57 12.00
N LYS A 125 -30.39 -25.45 11.81
CA LYS A 125 -28.99 -25.47 11.36
C LYS A 125 -28.02 -25.24 12.53
N LYS A 126 -26.88 -25.94 12.49
CA LYS A 126 -25.83 -25.84 13.52
C LYS A 126 -24.84 -24.69 13.30
N LYS A 127 -24.88 -24.01 12.16
CA LYS A 127 -23.81 -23.08 11.77
C LYS A 127 -24.36 -21.86 11.02
N PRO A 128 -23.76 -20.68 11.20
CA PRO A 128 -24.04 -19.49 10.40
C PRO A 128 -23.65 -19.69 8.94
N GLN A 129 -24.22 -18.86 8.06
CA GLN A 129 -23.80 -18.77 6.67
C GLN A 129 -22.85 -17.58 6.50
N LEU A 130 -21.82 -17.75 5.66
CA LEU A 130 -20.85 -16.73 5.32
C LEU A 130 -21.05 -16.30 3.87
N LYS A 131 -21.24 -15.00 3.65
CA LYS A 131 -21.08 -14.36 2.35
C LYS A 131 -19.86 -13.45 2.41
N PHE A 132 -19.11 -13.38 1.33
CA PHE A 132 -18.02 -12.42 1.18
C PHE A 132 -17.95 -11.92 -0.26
N TRP A 133 -17.41 -10.71 -0.43
CA TRP A 133 -17.25 -10.09 -1.73
C TRP A 133 -16.07 -9.12 -1.72
N ILE A 134 -15.63 -8.76 -2.91
CA ILE A 134 -14.61 -7.73 -3.11
C ILE A 134 -15.31 -6.39 -3.31
N ASP A 135 -14.94 -5.41 -2.51
CA ASP A 135 -15.26 -4.01 -2.71
C ASP A 135 -14.37 -3.47 -3.85
N GLU A 136 -14.89 -3.52 -5.08
CA GLU A 136 -14.14 -3.12 -6.27
C GLU A 136 -13.69 -1.65 -6.24
N GLU A 137 -14.46 -0.77 -5.58
CA GLU A 137 -14.11 0.64 -5.52
C GLU A 137 -12.88 0.84 -4.63
N ASN A 138 -12.89 0.24 -3.44
CA ASN A 138 -11.75 0.27 -2.53
C ASN A 138 -10.53 -0.48 -3.09
N GLU A 139 -10.75 -1.55 -3.85
CA GLU A 139 -9.68 -2.21 -4.59
C GLU A 139 -9.06 -1.27 -5.63
N LYS A 140 -9.87 -0.64 -6.49
CA LYS A 140 -9.38 0.31 -7.50
C LYS A 140 -8.62 1.48 -6.84
N LYS A 141 -9.10 2.01 -5.72
CA LYS A 141 -8.39 3.05 -4.95
C LYS A 141 -7.04 2.54 -4.43
N CYS A 142 -6.99 1.33 -3.88
CA CYS A 142 -5.75 0.71 -3.43
C CYS A 142 -4.74 0.56 -4.59
N GLU A 143 -5.19 0.02 -5.73
CA GLU A 143 -4.33 -0.18 -6.90
C GLU A 143 -3.78 1.13 -7.48
N ARG A 144 -4.54 2.23 -7.42
CA ARG A 144 -4.08 3.56 -7.88
C ARG A 144 -2.88 4.07 -7.08
N THR A 145 -2.70 3.60 -5.85
CA THR A 145 -1.53 3.94 -5.03
C THR A 145 -0.25 3.26 -5.52
N PHE A 146 -0.36 2.16 -6.26
CA PHE A 146 0.80 1.34 -6.57
C PHE A 146 1.80 2.07 -7.46
N GLY A 147 3.07 1.97 -7.07
CA GLY A 147 4.17 2.66 -7.73
C GLY A 147 4.16 4.17 -7.57
N LYS A 148 3.14 4.77 -6.93
CA LYS A 148 3.04 6.21 -6.74
C LYS A 148 3.58 6.64 -5.38
N ASN A 149 4.17 7.83 -5.35
CA ASN A 149 4.52 8.52 -4.11
C ASN A 149 4.32 10.02 -4.31
N ILE A 150 3.85 10.71 -3.28
CA ILE A 150 3.49 12.13 -3.35
C ILE A 150 4.50 12.91 -2.52
N LEU A 151 5.35 13.65 -3.21
CA LEU A 151 6.39 14.46 -2.59
C LEU A 151 5.93 15.90 -2.49
N PHE A 152 6.32 16.61 -1.43
CA PHE A 152 6.03 18.02 -1.29
C PHE A 152 7.20 18.79 -0.66
N THR A 153 7.32 20.08 -1.00
CA THR A 153 8.43 20.93 -0.58
C THR A 153 8.04 22.40 -0.56
N ASP A 154 8.69 23.15 0.34
CA ASP A 154 8.67 24.62 0.39
C ASP A 154 9.60 25.26 -0.66
N LYS A 155 10.40 24.47 -1.38
CA LYS A 155 11.31 24.94 -2.43
C LYS A 155 10.59 25.16 -3.76
N HIS A 156 9.83 26.25 -3.85
CA HIS A 156 8.95 26.47 -5.00
C HIS A 156 9.61 26.66 -6.37
N LYS A 157 10.91 26.97 -6.39
CA LYS A 157 11.68 27.21 -7.62
C LYS A 157 12.41 25.97 -8.15
N TRP A 158 12.37 24.85 -7.43
CA TRP A 158 13.05 23.63 -7.84
C TRP A 158 12.32 22.93 -8.99
N GLN A 159 13.09 22.34 -9.88
CA GLN A 159 12.52 21.51 -10.94
C GLN A 159 12.00 20.19 -10.36
N THR A 160 10.93 19.66 -10.95
CA THR A 160 10.34 18.35 -10.58
C THR A 160 11.39 17.26 -10.42
N LYS A 161 12.32 17.16 -11.38
CA LYS A 161 13.42 16.18 -11.36
C LYS A 161 14.35 16.34 -10.15
N GLU A 162 14.65 17.57 -9.75
CA GLU A 162 15.52 17.87 -8.61
C GLU A 162 14.86 17.42 -7.30
N ILE A 163 13.59 17.77 -7.11
CA ILE A 163 12.79 17.37 -5.94
C ILE A 163 12.79 15.84 -5.77
N VAL A 164 12.50 15.12 -6.86
CA VAL A 164 12.40 13.66 -6.84
C VAL A 164 13.76 13.00 -6.59
N LYS A 165 14.84 13.54 -7.18
CA LYS A 165 16.20 13.05 -6.92
C LYS A 165 16.62 13.29 -5.48
N THR A 166 16.39 14.48 -4.93
CA THR A 166 16.72 14.80 -3.54
C THR A 166 16.03 13.85 -2.57
N TYR A 167 14.73 13.58 -2.76
CA TYR A 167 14.01 12.61 -1.95
C TYR A 167 14.56 11.18 -2.13
N SER A 168 14.85 10.77 -3.36
CA SER A 168 15.39 9.43 -3.65
C SER A 168 16.78 9.22 -3.06
N SER A 169 17.62 10.26 -3.01
CA SER A 169 18.94 10.21 -2.36
C SER A 169 18.83 10.03 -0.84
N LYS A 170 17.78 10.58 -0.21
CA LYS A 170 17.49 10.28 1.20
C LYS A 170 17.21 8.79 1.40
N ASN A 171 16.42 8.18 0.52
CA ASN A 171 16.10 6.74 0.61
C ASN A 171 17.36 5.87 0.44
N LEU A 172 18.31 6.27 -0.40
CA LEU A 172 19.59 5.56 -0.54
C LEU A 172 20.37 5.57 0.79
N VAL A 173 20.45 6.73 1.44
CA VAL A 173 21.10 6.84 2.75
C VAL A 173 20.39 6.00 3.80
N GLU A 174 19.05 6.00 3.84
CA GLU A 174 18.27 5.15 4.76
C GLU A 174 18.47 3.65 4.49
N ASP A 175 18.55 3.25 3.22
CA ASP A 175 18.81 1.86 2.85
C ASP A 175 20.25 1.43 3.20
N ASP A 176 21.23 2.32 3.00
CA ASP A 176 22.61 2.10 3.46
C ASP A 176 22.65 1.94 4.99
N PHE A 177 21.91 2.76 5.75
CA PHE A 177 21.79 2.59 7.21
C PHE A 177 21.11 1.27 7.62
N LYS A 178 20.14 0.75 6.85
CA LYS A 178 19.56 -0.58 7.13
C LYS A 178 20.58 -1.69 6.90
N LEU A 179 21.38 -1.60 5.82
CA LEU A 179 22.48 -2.53 5.56
C LEU A 179 23.53 -2.51 6.68
N LEU A 180 23.82 -1.32 7.23
CA LEU A 180 24.70 -1.17 8.39
C LEU A 180 24.10 -1.71 9.71
N ASN A 181 22.78 -1.81 9.82
CA ASN A 181 22.15 -2.44 10.98
C ASN A 181 22.13 -3.97 10.87
N ASP A 182 22.09 -4.52 9.64
CA ASP A 182 22.19 -5.97 9.40
C ASP A 182 23.63 -6.51 9.54
N HIS A 183 24.63 -5.63 9.43
CA HIS A 183 26.03 -5.93 9.70
C HIS A 183 26.64 -4.86 10.61
N LEU A 184 26.88 -5.20 11.88
CA LEU A 184 27.48 -4.29 12.88
C LEU A 184 28.88 -3.83 12.42
N LEU A 185 28.94 -2.72 11.68
CA LEU A 185 30.18 -2.07 11.30
C LEU A 185 30.43 -0.92 12.27
N VAL A 186 31.22 -1.22 13.31
CA VAL A 186 31.76 -0.21 14.21
C VAL A 186 32.92 0.47 13.50
N PRO A 187 32.86 1.77 13.18
CA PRO A 187 34.03 2.48 12.68
C PRO A 187 35.05 2.54 13.82
N THR A 188 36.11 1.74 13.74
CA THR A 188 37.28 1.95 14.58
C THR A 188 37.99 3.19 14.07
N CYS A 189 37.86 4.28 14.82
CA CYS A 189 38.73 5.43 14.64
C CYS A 189 40.13 5.00 15.11
N LEU A 190 40.96 4.50 14.19
CA LEU A 190 42.40 4.43 14.42
C LEU A 190 42.95 5.84 14.27
N PHE A 191 43.07 6.54 15.40
CA PHE A 191 44.01 7.64 15.52
C PHE A 191 45.42 7.05 15.53
N LEU A 192 46.19 7.35 14.49
CA LEU A 192 47.65 7.51 14.55
C LEU A 192 48.01 8.74 13.71
#